data_AF-A0A0B3RG94-F1
#
_entry.id   AF-A0A0B3RG94-F1
#
_cell.length_a   1.000
_cell.length_b   1.000
_cell.length_c   1.000
_cell.angle_alpha   90.00
_cell.angle_beta   90.00
_cell.angle_gamma   90.00
#
_symmetry.space_group_name_H-M   'P 1'
#
loop_
_entity.id
_entity.type
_entity.pdbx_description
1 polymer ?
#
loop_
_entity_poly.entity_id
_entity_poly.type
_entity_poly.pdbx_seq_one_letter_code
_entity_poly.pdbx_strand_id
1 'polypeptide(L)'
;MIYQGKARYPVHEAILHTSATPGGWDDGKSDQEVLDAFWRWHVEGHPHRWRKVGYHRIIRTDGTVLWDTKYLRSITEIGAHVRERNRGTIGICLIPARTVPNVLRPGTYFADFYTSAQRIAVKEYLGELAELTELKWVTGHNDYAAKACPGFKVDGREWLP
;
A
#
# COMPACT_ATOMS: atom_id res chain seq x y z
N MET A 1 1.59 15.89 -13.50
CA MET A 1 2.26 14.62 -13.85
C MET A 1 3.58 14.47 -13.10
N ILE A 2 3.63 13.58 -12.11
CA ILE A 2 4.86 13.20 -11.38
C ILE A 2 5.57 12.03 -12.06
N TYR A 3 6.88 11.90 -11.78
CA TYR A 3 7.75 10.88 -12.34
C TYR A 3 8.61 10.24 -11.25
N GLN A 4 8.87 8.94 -11.38
CA GLN A 4 9.70 8.18 -10.45
C GLN A 4 11.13 7.96 -10.96
N GLY A 5 12.10 8.22 -10.07
CA GLY A 5 13.51 7.95 -10.29
C GLY A 5 14.19 8.77 -11.40
N LYS A 6 15.49 8.58 -11.58
CA LYS A 6 16.31 9.33 -12.56
C LYS A 6 15.86 9.13 -14.00
N ALA A 7 15.36 7.94 -14.32
CA ALA A 7 14.84 7.59 -15.64
C ALA A 7 13.42 8.16 -15.91
N ARG A 8 12.84 8.89 -14.94
CA ARG A 8 11.56 9.58 -15.05
C ARG A 8 10.43 8.68 -15.54
N TYR A 9 10.16 7.58 -14.83
CA TYR A 9 9.01 6.74 -15.14
C TYR A 9 7.71 7.49 -14.80
N PRO A 10 6.81 7.74 -15.76
CA PRO A 10 5.51 8.34 -15.44
C PRO A 10 4.72 7.41 -14.53
N VAL A 11 4.05 7.96 -13.53
CA VAL A 11 3.23 7.18 -12.60
C VAL A 11 1.82 7.02 -13.17
N HIS A 12 1.37 5.79 -13.38
CA HIS A 12 0.06 5.49 -13.96
C HIS A 12 -0.78 4.53 -13.13
N GLU A 13 -0.24 3.98 -12.05
CA GLU A 13 -0.88 2.89 -11.32
C GLU A 13 -0.68 3.01 -9.81
N ALA A 14 -1.74 2.73 -9.06
CA ALA A 14 -1.68 2.50 -7.62
C ALA A 14 -1.94 1.02 -7.33
N ILE A 15 -1.16 0.42 -6.44
CA ILE A 15 -1.27 -0.99 -6.08
C ILE A 15 -1.58 -1.10 -4.59
N LEU A 16 -2.71 -1.73 -4.26
CA LEU A 16 -3.15 -1.97 -2.89
C LEU A 16 -2.51 -3.24 -2.32
N HIS A 17 -2.05 -3.12 -1.08
CA HIS A 17 -1.41 -4.19 -0.30
C HIS A 17 -2.05 -4.33 1.08
N THR A 18 -1.81 -5.47 1.70
CA THR A 18 -2.01 -5.70 3.14
C THR A 18 -0.66 -5.83 3.82
N SER A 19 -0.55 -5.37 5.07
CA SER A 19 0.65 -5.57 5.88
C SER A 19 0.84 -7.02 6.33
N ALA A 20 -0.21 -7.86 6.21
CA ALA A 20 -0.26 -9.23 6.72
C ALA A 20 0.01 -9.34 8.23
N THR A 21 -0.21 -8.26 8.98
CA THR A 21 -0.23 -8.28 10.44
C THR A 21 -1.53 -8.90 10.96
N PRO A 22 -1.60 -9.32 12.23
CA PRO A 22 -2.87 -9.62 12.88
C PRO A 22 -3.87 -8.46 12.75
N GLY A 23 -5.17 -8.76 12.75
CA GLY A 23 -6.23 -7.74 12.75
C GLY A 23 -6.11 -6.82 13.97
N GLY A 24 -6.24 -5.51 13.77
CA GLY A 24 -6.11 -4.50 14.85
C GLY A 24 -4.67 -4.39 15.37
N TRP A 25 -3.67 -4.83 14.61
CA TRP A 25 -2.29 -4.81 15.07
C TRP A 25 -1.79 -3.41 15.44
N ASP A 26 -2.32 -2.33 14.86
CA ASP A 26 -1.94 -0.95 15.18
C ASP A 26 -2.73 -0.33 16.34
N ASP A 27 -3.61 -1.08 17.00
CA ASP A 27 -4.39 -0.60 18.15
C ASP A 27 -3.46 -0.15 19.29
N GLY A 28 -3.70 1.06 19.79
CA GLY A 28 -2.93 1.69 20.85
C GLY A 28 -1.51 2.12 20.48
N LYS A 29 -1.07 1.91 19.22
CA LYS A 29 0.24 2.36 18.75
C LYS A 29 0.20 3.80 18.27
N SER A 30 1.28 4.53 18.52
CA SER A 30 1.58 5.78 17.85
C SER A 30 1.99 5.55 16.39
N ASP A 31 1.91 6.60 15.57
CA ASP A 31 2.39 6.58 14.18
C ASP A 31 3.87 6.20 14.10
N GLN A 32 4.67 6.65 15.08
CA GLN A 32 6.10 6.33 15.14
C GLN A 32 6.33 4.84 15.38
N GLU A 33 5.60 4.22 16.32
CA GLU A 33 5.73 2.78 16.60
C GLU A 33 5.33 1.92 15.39
N VAL A 34 4.32 2.37 14.64
CA VAL A 34 3.92 1.72 13.37
C VAL A 34 5.05 1.83 12.35
N LEU A 35 5.59 3.03 12.11
CA LEU A 35 6.69 3.25 11.15
C LEU A 35 7.95 2.47 11.54
N ASP A 36 8.30 2.45 12.83
CA ASP A 36 9.46 1.72 13.35
C ASP A 36 9.31 0.21 13.12
N ALA A 37 8.10 -0.35 13.28
CA ALA A 37 7.86 -1.76 12.99
C ALA A 37 8.07 -2.09 11.51
N PHE A 38 7.49 -1.29 10.61
CA PHE A 38 7.70 -1.47 9.17
C PHE A 38 9.17 -1.29 8.77
N TRP A 39 9.88 -0.35 9.40
CA TRP A 39 11.31 -0.18 9.23
C TRP A 39 12.08 -1.42 9.65
N ARG A 40 11.81 -1.95 10.85
CA ARG A 40 12.42 -3.20 11.31
C ARG A 40 12.18 -4.34 10.33
N TRP A 41 10.97 -4.49 9.79
CA TRP A 41 10.66 -5.58 8.85
C TRP A 41 11.34 -5.43 7.49
N HIS A 42 11.39 -4.22 6.93
CA HIS A 42 11.87 -4.00 5.56
C HIS A 42 13.35 -3.64 5.47
N VAL A 43 13.91 -3.01 6.50
CA VAL A 43 15.27 -2.44 6.49
C VAL A 43 16.23 -3.22 7.36
N GLU A 44 15.88 -3.49 8.60
CA GLU A 44 16.79 -4.15 9.54
C GLU A 44 16.74 -5.68 9.45
N GLY A 45 15.53 -6.23 9.44
CA GLY A 45 15.26 -7.68 9.43
C GLY A 45 15.16 -8.28 8.04
N HIS A 46 15.09 -7.47 6.98
CA HIS A 46 15.06 -8.01 5.61
C HIS A 46 16.47 -8.48 5.20
N PRO A 47 16.64 -9.68 4.61
CA PRO A 47 17.96 -10.21 4.23
C PRO A 47 18.76 -9.29 3.28
N HIS A 48 18.05 -8.53 2.45
CA HIS A 48 18.64 -7.57 1.50
C HIS A 48 18.76 -6.15 2.05
N ARG A 49 18.42 -5.94 3.33
CA ARG A 49 18.45 -4.67 4.07
C ARG A 49 18.06 -3.46 3.23
N TRP A 50 16.76 -3.36 2.88
CA TRP A 50 16.33 -2.30 1.96
C TRP A 50 16.64 -0.93 2.54
N ARG A 51 16.88 0.06 1.67
CA ARG A 51 17.18 1.43 2.10
C ARG A 51 16.05 2.10 2.91
N LYS A 52 14.80 1.73 2.64
CA LYS A 52 13.57 2.25 3.23
C LYS A 52 12.46 1.20 3.11
N VAL A 53 11.36 1.43 3.82
CA VAL A 53 10.10 0.68 3.65
C VAL A 53 9.70 0.66 2.17
N GLY A 54 9.12 -0.46 1.71
CA GLY A 54 8.86 -0.72 0.29
C GLY A 54 7.69 0.08 -0.30
N TYR A 55 6.82 0.58 0.57
CA TYR A 55 5.58 1.27 0.23
C TYR A 55 5.75 2.80 0.26
N HIS A 56 4.82 3.50 -0.39
CA HIS A 56 4.77 4.97 -0.39
C HIS A 56 3.80 5.50 0.67
N ARG A 57 2.76 4.71 0.99
CA ARG A 57 1.77 5.01 2.02
C ARG A 57 1.49 3.78 2.86
N ILE A 58 1.21 4.01 4.14
CA ILE A 58 0.61 3.02 5.04
C ILE A 58 -0.71 3.61 5.53
N ILE A 59 -1.79 2.83 5.47
CA ILE A 59 -3.12 3.24 5.93
C ILE A 59 -3.44 2.46 7.20
N ARG A 60 -3.57 3.18 8.32
CA ARG A 60 -3.94 2.66 9.63
C ARG A 60 -5.40 2.24 9.69
N THR A 61 -5.77 1.45 10.70
CA THR A 61 -7.16 0.95 10.83
C THR A 61 -8.19 2.06 11.06
N ASP A 62 -7.78 3.18 11.65
CA ASP A 62 -8.60 4.39 11.84
C ASP A 62 -8.70 5.30 10.60
N GLY A 63 -8.05 4.94 9.48
CA GLY A 63 -8.01 5.73 8.25
C GLY A 63 -6.83 6.72 8.17
N THR A 64 -6.00 6.84 9.20
CA THR A 64 -4.82 7.71 9.17
C THR A 64 -3.84 7.25 8.07
N VAL A 65 -3.42 8.20 7.23
CA VAL A 65 -2.48 7.97 6.12
C VAL A 65 -1.07 8.38 6.54
N LEU A 66 -0.18 7.40 6.72
CA LEU A 66 1.24 7.66 7.02
C LEU A 66 2.03 7.87 5.74
N TRP A 67 2.86 8.92 5.73
CA TRP A 67 3.62 9.35 4.55
C TRP A 67 5.05 9.85 4.86
N ASP A 68 5.53 9.73 6.11
CA ASP A 68 6.86 10.25 6.50
C ASP A 68 7.98 9.66 5.63
N THR A 69 8.58 10.52 4.82
CA THR A 69 9.62 10.14 3.85
C THR A 69 10.96 9.79 4.48
N LYS A 70 11.15 9.97 5.80
CA LYS A 70 12.30 9.38 6.50
C LYS A 70 12.23 7.85 6.51
N TYR A 71 11.01 7.31 6.63
CA TYR A 71 10.73 5.87 6.72
C TYR A 71 10.25 5.30 5.39
N LEU A 72 9.25 5.95 4.80
CA LEU A 72 8.58 5.53 3.57
C LEU A 72 9.26 6.11 2.34
N ARG A 73 8.97 5.52 1.19
CA ARG A 73 9.44 6.06 -0.09
C ARG A 73 8.56 7.25 -0.49
N SER A 74 9.20 8.34 -0.91
CA SER A 74 8.49 9.44 -1.54
C SER A 74 7.82 8.97 -2.82
N ILE A 75 6.71 9.61 -3.22
CA ILE A 75 5.95 9.29 -4.45
C ILE A 75 6.79 9.45 -5.74
N THR A 76 7.93 10.15 -5.68
CA THR A 76 8.90 10.29 -6.78
C THR A 76 10.07 9.30 -6.70
N GLU A 77 10.13 8.46 -5.66
CA GLU A 77 11.08 7.35 -5.54
C GLU A 77 10.46 6.06 -6.10
N ILE A 78 11.27 5.19 -6.69
CA ILE A 78 10.80 3.85 -7.10
C ILE A 78 10.59 2.99 -5.86
N GLY A 79 9.43 2.33 -5.77
CA GLY A 79 9.02 1.43 -4.69
C GLY A 79 9.82 0.12 -4.57
N ALA A 80 9.46 -0.69 -3.58
CA ALA A 80 9.87 -2.08 -3.44
C ALA A 80 8.70 -2.92 -2.88
N HIS A 81 7.55 -2.88 -3.54
CA HIS A 81 6.28 -3.48 -3.07
C HIS A 81 5.77 -4.60 -3.99
N VAL A 82 6.09 -4.58 -5.29
CA VAL A 82 5.80 -5.68 -6.23
C VAL A 82 7.02 -5.90 -7.11
N ARG A 83 7.62 -7.10 -7.04
CA ARG A 83 8.77 -7.45 -7.88
C ARG A 83 8.42 -7.24 -9.36
N GLU A 84 9.33 -6.64 -10.12
CA GLU A 84 9.18 -6.34 -11.55
C GLU A 84 8.05 -5.37 -11.94
N ARG A 85 7.33 -4.79 -10.96
CA ARG A 85 6.23 -3.84 -11.18
C ARG A 85 6.35 -2.56 -10.34
N ASN A 86 7.53 -2.24 -9.82
CA ASN A 86 7.71 -1.07 -8.94
C ASN A 86 7.86 0.29 -9.67
N ARG A 87 8.10 0.28 -10.98
CA ARG A 87 8.39 1.49 -11.77
C ARG A 87 7.09 2.10 -12.25
N GLY A 88 6.88 3.39 -11.98
CA GLY A 88 5.66 4.09 -12.41
C GLY A 88 4.42 3.69 -11.60
N THR A 89 4.62 3.19 -10.37
CA THR A 89 3.55 2.65 -9.52
C THR A 89 3.65 3.15 -8.08
N ILE A 90 2.51 3.36 -7.44
CA ILE A 90 2.40 3.73 -6.02
C ILE A 90 1.87 2.55 -5.21
N GLY A 91 2.74 1.88 -4.45
CA GLY A 91 2.32 0.90 -3.43
C GLY A 91 1.70 1.56 -2.19
N ILE A 92 0.47 1.17 -1.88
CA ILE A 92 -0.32 1.59 -0.71
C ILE A 92 -0.56 0.37 0.16
N CYS A 93 -0.06 0.35 1.39
CA CYS A 93 -0.21 -0.78 2.31
C CYS A 93 -1.27 -0.48 3.36
N LEU A 94 -2.29 -1.32 3.49
CA LEU A 94 -3.27 -1.22 4.55
C LEU A 94 -2.91 -2.14 5.72
N ILE A 95 -3.05 -1.64 6.94
CA ILE A 95 -3.03 -2.47 8.15
C ILE A 95 -4.45 -3.05 8.32
N PRO A 96 -4.62 -4.39 8.32
CA PRO A 96 -5.95 -4.97 8.39
C PRO A 96 -6.59 -4.77 9.76
N ALA A 97 -7.88 -4.44 9.78
CA ALA A 97 -8.70 -4.48 11.01
C ALA A 97 -9.06 -5.93 11.39
N ARG A 98 -9.13 -6.84 10.41
CA ARG A 98 -9.28 -8.29 10.62
C ARG A 98 -8.23 -9.04 9.82
N THR A 99 -7.58 -10.03 10.43
CA THR A 99 -6.48 -10.78 9.81
C THR A 99 -6.85 -11.31 8.43
N VAL A 100 -6.10 -10.87 7.41
CA VAL A 100 -6.24 -11.37 6.04
C VAL A 100 -5.68 -12.79 5.95
N PRO A 101 -6.42 -13.78 5.42
CA PRO A 101 -5.91 -15.13 5.25
C PRO A 101 -4.76 -15.17 4.24
N ASN A 102 -3.83 -16.11 4.41
CA ASN A 102 -2.70 -16.33 3.51
C ASN A 102 -3.10 -16.93 2.14
N VAL A 103 -4.36 -17.37 2.00
CA VAL A 103 -4.96 -17.85 0.75
C VAL A 103 -6.18 -16.98 0.44
N LEU A 104 -6.25 -16.45 -0.78
CA LEU A 104 -7.40 -15.67 -1.24
C LEU A 104 -8.63 -16.57 -1.31
N ARG A 105 -9.72 -16.16 -0.65
CA ARG A 105 -10.99 -16.87 -0.72
C ARG A 105 -11.88 -16.19 -1.76
N PRO A 106 -12.57 -16.94 -2.63
CA PRO A 106 -13.56 -16.35 -3.52
C PRO A 106 -14.65 -15.60 -2.74
N GLY A 107 -15.14 -14.49 -3.28
CA GLY A 107 -16.21 -13.72 -2.66
C GLY A 107 -15.82 -12.95 -1.41
N THR A 108 -14.52 -12.72 -1.18
CA THR A 108 -14.08 -11.75 -0.17
C THR A 108 -13.97 -10.35 -0.75
N TYR A 109 -14.34 -9.36 0.06
CA TYR A 109 -14.38 -7.95 -0.27
C TYR A 109 -13.53 -7.14 0.69
N PHE A 110 -13.27 -5.87 0.33
CA PHE A 110 -12.52 -4.94 1.18
C PHE A 110 -13.07 -4.88 2.62
N ALA A 111 -14.39 -4.79 2.76
CA ALA A 111 -15.07 -4.65 4.06
C ALA A 111 -14.93 -5.88 4.98
N ASP A 112 -14.50 -7.03 4.47
CA ASP A 112 -14.25 -8.22 5.30
C ASP A 112 -12.99 -8.07 6.17
N PHE A 113 -12.06 -7.18 5.79
CA PHE A 113 -10.75 -7.04 6.42
C PHE A 113 -10.39 -5.62 6.84
N TYR A 114 -11.00 -4.61 6.22
CA TYR A 114 -10.65 -3.20 6.37
C TYR A 114 -11.85 -2.35 6.77
N THR A 115 -11.58 -1.21 7.41
CA THR A 115 -12.62 -0.31 7.93
C THR A 115 -13.15 0.65 6.86
N SER A 116 -14.33 1.23 7.09
CA SER A 116 -14.86 2.30 6.23
C SER A 116 -13.94 3.52 6.19
N ALA A 117 -13.30 3.88 7.31
CA ALA A 117 -12.34 4.97 7.38
C ALA A 117 -11.14 4.72 6.46
N GLN A 118 -10.63 3.49 6.40
CA GLN A 118 -9.60 3.10 5.44
C GLN A 118 -10.07 3.24 3.99
N ARG A 119 -11.32 2.86 3.69
CA ARG A 119 -11.88 3.01 2.33
C ARG A 119 -11.91 4.46 1.89
N ILE A 120 -12.35 5.35 2.78
CA ILE A 120 -12.41 6.79 2.55
C ILE A 120 -11.00 7.33 2.29
N ALA A 121 -10.06 7.04 3.21
CA ALA A 121 -8.68 7.49 3.10
C ALA A 121 -7.98 7.03 1.81
N VAL A 122 -8.22 5.78 1.39
CA VAL A 122 -7.69 5.29 0.11
C VAL A 122 -8.32 6.04 -1.06
N LYS A 123 -9.64 6.25 -1.07
CA LYS A 123 -10.30 6.98 -2.16
C LYS A 123 -9.86 8.44 -2.26
N GLU A 124 -9.77 9.14 -1.14
CA GLU A 124 -9.27 10.51 -1.09
C GLU A 124 -7.83 10.58 -1.62
N TYR A 125 -6.95 9.70 -1.14
CA TYR A 125 -5.56 9.66 -1.62
C TYR A 125 -5.44 9.30 -3.11
N LEU A 126 -6.31 8.44 -3.64
CA LEU A 126 -6.34 8.14 -5.08
C LEU A 126 -6.81 9.35 -5.90
N GLY A 127 -7.74 10.14 -5.37
CA GLY A 127 -8.14 11.43 -5.94
C GLY A 127 -6.97 12.41 -6.01
N GLU A 128 -6.27 12.63 -4.89
CA GLU A 128 -5.06 13.47 -4.85
C GLU A 128 -3.98 12.97 -5.83
N LEU A 129 -3.78 11.65 -5.91
CA LEU A 129 -2.81 11.06 -6.81
C LEU A 129 -3.20 11.30 -8.28
N ALA A 130 -4.48 11.25 -8.62
CA ALA A 130 -4.99 11.52 -9.97
C ALA A 130 -4.84 13.00 -10.38
N GLU A 131 -4.82 13.94 -9.45
CA GLU A 131 -4.46 15.34 -9.76
C GLU A 131 -2.98 15.50 -10.14
N LEU A 132 -2.13 14.64 -9.57
CA LEU A 132 -0.68 14.68 -9.77
C LEU A 132 -0.22 13.78 -10.93
N THR A 133 -1.06 12.86 -11.41
CA THR A 133 -0.69 11.79 -12.35
C THR A 133 -1.75 11.61 -13.46
N GLU A 134 -1.43 10.81 -14.47
CA GLU A 134 -2.46 10.15 -15.27
C GLU A 134 -2.71 8.77 -14.65
N LEU A 135 -3.43 8.73 -13.52
CA LEU A 135 -3.75 7.47 -12.86
C LEU A 135 -4.73 6.67 -13.74
N LYS A 136 -4.26 5.54 -14.28
CA LYS A 136 -5.02 4.68 -15.20
C LYS A 136 -5.51 3.41 -14.53
N TRP A 137 -4.80 2.96 -13.49
CA TRP A 137 -5.05 1.66 -12.87
C TRP A 137 -5.00 1.73 -11.34
N VAL A 138 -5.94 1.03 -10.72
CA VAL A 138 -5.85 0.64 -9.31
C VAL A 138 -5.99 -0.88 -9.25
N THR A 139 -4.97 -1.54 -8.70
CA THR A 139 -4.82 -3.00 -8.72
C THR A 139 -4.47 -3.53 -7.34
N GLY A 140 -4.52 -4.84 -7.15
CA GLY A 140 -4.03 -5.54 -5.98
C GLY A 140 -2.69 -6.24 -6.26
N HIS A 141 -1.91 -6.53 -5.23
CA HIS A 141 -0.70 -7.36 -5.39
C HIS A 141 -1.02 -8.73 -6.03
N ASN A 142 -2.19 -9.30 -5.74
CA ASN A 142 -2.68 -10.55 -6.32
C ASN A 142 -2.98 -10.49 -7.84
N ASP A 143 -2.90 -9.32 -8.48
CA ASP A 143 -2.91 -9.19 -9.94
C ASP A 143 -1.56 -9.57 -10.56
N TYR A 144 -0.48 -9.52 -9.77
CA TYR A 144 0.89 -9.67 -10.26
C TYR A 144 1.67 -10.81 -9.61
N ALA A 145 1.11 -11.44 -8.59
CA ALA A 145 1.72 -12.56 -7.89
C ALA A 145 0.66 -13.52 -7.35
N ALA A 146 1.00 -14.80 -7.26
CA ALA A 146 0.17 -15.82 -6.60
C ALA A 146 0.18 -15.64 -5.07
N LYS A 147 -0.50 -14.59 -4.60
CA LYS A 147 -0.58 -14.17 -3.19
C LYS A 147 -2.02 -13.80 -2.84
N ALA A 148 -2.37 -13.88 -1.55
CA ALA A 148 -3.68 -13.42 -1.10
C ALA A 148 -3.80 -11.88 -1.06
N CYS A 149 -2.69 -11.18 -0.83
CA CYS A 149 -2.60 -9.73 -0.70
C CYS A 149 -3.31 -8.97 -1.86
N PRO A 150 -4.22 -8.01 -1.61
CA PRO A 150 -4.57 -7.41 -0.31
C PRO A 150 -5.69 -8.12 0.47
N GLY A 151 -6.06 -9.36 0.14
CA GLY A 151 -7.11 -10.14 0.82
C GLY A 151 -8.44 -10.17 0.08
N PHE A 152 -8.58 -9.35 -0.96
CA PHE A 152 -9.72 -9.31 -1.87
C PHE A 152 -9.22 -9.03 -3.29
N LYS A 153 -10.08 -9.22 -4.29
CA LYS A 153 -9.77 -8.84 -5.67
C LYS A 153 -10.10 -7.37 -5.88
N VAL A 154 -9.12 -6.57 -6.29
CA VAL A 154 -9.33 -5.14 -6.58
C VAL A 154 -9.99 -5.00 -7.95
N ASP A 155 -11.15 -4.35 -8.01
CA ASP A 155 -11.76 -3.90 -9.26
C ASP A 155 -11.44 -2.41 -9.45
N GLY A 156 -10.48 -2.08 -10.32
CA GLY A 156 -10.02 -0.71 -10.52
C GLY A 156 -11.13 0.30 -10.81
N ARG A 157 -12.26 -0.11 -11.41
CA ARG A 157 -13.40 0.77 -11.69
C ARG A 157 -14.09 1.30 -10.43
N GLU A 158 -13.97 0.59 -9.31
CA GLU A 158 -14.53 0.99 -8.02
C GLU A 158 -13.65 2.03 -7.30
N TRP A 159 -12.36 2.06 -7.64
CA TRP A 159 -11.32 2.78 -6.90
C TRP A 159 -10.73 3.96 -7.66
N LEU A 160 -10.78 3.97 -8.99
CA LEU A 160 -10.45 5.15 -9.78
C LEU A 160 -11.42 6.29 -9.44
N PRO A 161 -10.93 7.55 -9.33
CA PRO A 161 -11.76 8.72 -9.06
C PRO A 161 -12.66 9.09 -10.25
#